data_AF-A0A5N7MRN6-F1
#
_entry.id   AF-A0A5N7MRN6-F1
#
_cell.length_a   1.000
_cell.length_b   1.000
_cell.length_c   1.000
_cell.angle_alpha   90.00
_cell.angle_beta   90.00
_cell.angle_gamma   90.00
#
_symmetry.space_group_name_H-M   'P 1'
#
loop_
_entity.id
_entity.type
_entity.pdbx_description
1 polymer ?
#
loop_
_entity_poly.entity_id
_entity_poly.type
_entity_poly.pdbx_seq_one_letter_code
_entity_poly.pdbx_strand_id
1 'polypeptide(L)'
;MKLPNFFDFAPLNAVKEKMGIPRDVYGDLTVHIDAARLSEFELERLTSTDGLDVTLDEIRVLEDGTLAFKTSRVLLYIRDVADYGHGQFQPRYHVAECATLLQMKEKKKFNRYVVSTRTDGRFTLNVIKSSQTHTGLHNLSVCQNCLDKLRFHGFAMQLSSAERKRRVTNFLLSKFFEQYPVSLHLQKPRFDEDNAPRNNYTDDFGQISQTLRVKSGWRCIDCNINLSDPAMRQYLHVHHRNALKWDNDPRNLEVLCIRCHANKPDHSHIKNDARYYQFLRIIDETATVLDSGS
;
A
#
# COMPACT_ATOMS: atom_id res chain seq x y z
N MET A 1 26.67 19.06 25.72
CA MET A 1 27.22 19.44 24.40
C MET A 1 26.57 20.77 24.02
N LYS A 2 27.34 21.83 23.73
CA LYS A 2 26.75 23.11 23.25
C LYS A 2 26.53 22.98 21.75
N LEU A 3 25.31 23.25 21.29
CA LEU A 3 25.01 23.27 19.86
C LEU A 3 25.75 24.44 19.19
N PRO A 4 26.23 24.27 17.95
CA PRO A 4 26.85 25.35 17.19
C PRO A 4 25.87 26.51 17.01
N ASN A 5 26.35 27.74 17.13
CA ASN A 5 25.57 28.89 16.72
C ASN A 5 25.53 28.96 15.19
N PHE A 6 24.43 28.51 14.58
CA PHE A 6 24.26 28.54 13.13
C PHE A 6 24.14 29.96 12.54
N PHE A 7 23.92 30.98 13.38
CA PHE A 7 24.00 32.38 12.94
C PHE A 7 25.45 32.75 12.53
N ASP A 8 26.44 32.24 13.26
CA ASP A 8 27.86 32.54 13.06
C ASP A 8 28.63 31.40 12.38
N PHE A 9 27.95 30.34 11.95
CA PHE A 9 28.61 29.14 11.43
C PHE A 9 29.18 29.40 10.03
N ALA A 10 30.49 29.62 9.96
CA ALA A 10 31.21 30.01 8.75
C ALA A 10 30.94 29.12 7.52
N PRO A 11 30.85 27.77 7.63
CA PRO A 11 30.55 26.93 6.47
C PRO A 11 29.18 27.22 5.86
N LEU A 12 28.15 27.48 6.69
CA LEU A 12 26.80 27.79 6.20
C LEU A 12 26.77 29.18 5.55
N ASN A 13 27.42 30.18 6.15
CA ASN A 13 27.45 31.54 5.62
C ASN A 13 28.20 31.63 4.29
N ALA A 14 29.25 30.83 4.09
CA ALA A 14 29.95 30.74 2.81
C ALA A 14 29.07 30.17 1.67
N VAL A 15 28.18 29.22 2.00
CA VAL A 15 27.21 28.67 1.03
C VAL A 15 26.15 29.71 0.68
N LYS A 16 25.60 30.43 1.68
CA LYS A 16 24.63 31.52 1.47
C LYS A 16 25.17 32.59 0.54
N GLU A 17 26.42 33.01 0.75
CA GLU A 17 27.10 34.03 -0.06
C GLU A 17 27.26 33.58 -1.53
N LYS A 18 27.66 32.32 -1.77
CA LYS A 18 27.73 31.75 -3.13
C LYS A 18 26.37 31.66 -3.82
N MET A 19 25.29 31.56 -3.06
CA MET A 19 23.91 31.52 -3.56
C MET A 19 23.28 32.92 -3.69
N GLY A 20 23.99 34.00 -3.34
CA GLY A 20 23.44 35.36 -3.32
C GLY A 20 22.40 35.60 -2.23
N ILE A 21 22.37 34.76 -1.19
CA ILE A 21 21.44 34.84 -0.06
C ILE A 21 22.09 35.72 1.04
N PRO A 22 21.45 36.82 1.47
CA PRO A 22 21.97 37.65 2.56
C PRO A 22 22.17 36.85 3.86
N ARG A 23 23.20 37.22 4.65
CA ARG A 23 23.59 36.48 5.86
C ARG A 23 22.51 36.48 6.94
N ASP A 24 21.69 37.50 6.99
CA ASP A 24 20.55 37.70 7.88
C ASP A 24 19.25 37.03 7.41
N VAL A 25 19.20 36.54 6.17
CA VAL A 25 18.03 35.82 5.64
C VAL A 25 18.13 34.35 6.00
N TYR A 26 17.22 33.90 6.85
CA TYR A 26 17.03 32.48 7.16
C TYR A 26 15.68 32.08 6.58
N GLY A 27 15.64 30.93 5.88
CA GLY A 27 14.38 30.43 5.34
C GLY A 27 13.39 30.21 6.48
N ASP A 28 12.13 30.57 6.25
CA ASP A 28 11.05 30.17 7.13
C ASP A 28 10.74 28.70 6.86
N LEU A 29 10.93 27.85 7.87
CA LEU A 29 10.47 26.47 7.78
C LEU A 29 9.01 26.45 8.19
N THR A 30 8.12 26.80 7.26
CA THR A 30 6.69 26.58 7.44
C THR A 30 6.43 25.08 7.38
N VAL A 31 6.41 24.44 8.55
CA VAL A 31 5.98 23.05 8.68
C VAL A 31 4.47 23.04 8.45
N HIS A 32 4.04 22.67 7.25
CA HIS A 32 2.66 22.32 7.01
C HIS A 32 2.35 21.04 7.80
N ILE A 33 1.62 21.22 8.91
CA ILE A 33 1.06 20.11 9.68
C ILE A 33 -0.08 19.52 8.84
N ASP A 34 0.27 18.61 7.95
CA ASP A 34 -0.71 17.70 7.38
C ASP A 34 -1.27 16.86 8.53
N ALA A 35 -2.57 16.92 8.77
CA ALA A 35 -3.24 16.12 9.80
C ALA A 35 -3.00 14.60 9.60
N ALA A 36 -2.69 14.18 8.36
CA ALA A 36 -2.32 12.81 8.04
C ALA A 36 -0.89 12.43 8.47
N ARG A 37 -0.04 13.39 8.86
CA ARG A 37 1.32 13.12 9.38
C ARG A 37 1.30 12.84 10.88
N LEU A 38 2.23 11.97 11.29
CA LEU A 38 2.52 11.74 12.69
C LEU A 38 3.14 13.00 13.31
N SER A 39 2.59 13.44 14.43
CA SER A 39 3.24 14.40 15.32
C SER A 39 4.44 13.75 16.01
N GLU A 40 5.32 14.59 16.56
CA GLU A 40 6.49 14.13 17.33
C GLU A 40 6.08 13.22 18.49
N PHE A 41 5.04 13.60 19.22
CA PHE A 41 4.48 12.80 20.30
C PHE A 41 3.98 11.43 19.81
N GLU A 42 3.23 11.37 18.70
CA GLU A 42 2.75 10.10 18.16
C GLU A 42 3.91 9.21 17.69
N LEU A 43 4.94 9.79 17.07
CA LEU A 43 6.13 9.07 16.64
C LEU A 43 6.89 8.47 17.83
N GLU A 44 7.09 9.25 18.89
CA GLU A 44 7.71 8.80 20.13
C GLU A 44 6.89 7.66 20.76
N ARG A 45 5.57 7.83 20.87
CA ARG A 45 4.69 6.82 21.44
C ARG A 45 4.65 5.52 20.64
N LEU A 46 4.60 5.59 19.31
CA LEU A 46 4.58 4.41 18.43
C LEU A 46 5.85 3.55 18.53
N THR A 47 7.01 4.20 18.75
CA THR A 47 8.31 3.54 18.87
C THR A 47 8.63 3.11 20.31
N SER A 48 8.04 3.77 21.30
CA SER A 48 8.13 3.41 22.72
C SER A 48 7.52 2.05 23.05
N THR A 49 7.86 1.50 24.21
CA THR A 49 7.30 0.22 24.73
C THR A 49 5.83 0.30 25.08
N ASP A 50 5.34 1.49 25.38
CA ASP A 50 4.01 1.70 25.94
C ASP A 50 2.94 1.92 24.87
N GLY A 51 3.35 2.15 23.61
CA GLY A 51 2.50 2.33 22.43
C GLY A 51 1.64 3.62 22.45
N LEU A 52 0.74 3.78 21.49
CA LEU A 52 -0.22 4.89 21.48
C LEU A 52 -1.64 4.34 21.60
N ASP A 53 -2.41 4.87 22.55
CA ASP A 53 -3.83 4.56 22.69
C ASP A 53 -4.58 5.26 21.56
N VAL A 54 -5.34 4.51 20.76
CA VAL A 54 -6.07 5.04 19.60
C VAL A 54 -7.49 4.49 19.55
N THR A 55 -8.38 5.29 19.00
CA THR A 55 -9.76 4.88 18.74
C THR A 55 -9.84 4.04 17.47
N LEU A 56 -10.96 3.33 17.32
CA LEU A 56 -11.19 2.46 16.17
C LEU A 56 -11.22 3.23 14.85
N ASP A 57 -11.74 4.46 14.86
CA ASP A 57 -11.94 5.28 13.67
C ASP A 57 -10.62 5.81 13.10
N GLU A 58 -9.54 5.77 13.89
CA GLU A 58 -8.20 6.23 13.49
C GLU A 58 -7.40 5.13 12.78
N ILE A 59 -7.84 3.87 12.85
CA ILE A 59 -7.17 2.73 12.21
C ILE A 59 -7.75 2.49 10.82
N ARG A 60 -6.90 2.60 9.81
CA ARG A 60 -7.22 2.29 8.42
C ARG A 60 -6.71 0.90 8.06
N VAL A 61 -7.47 0.21 7.21
CA VAL A 61 -7.04 -1.07 6.62
C VAL A 61 -6.53 -0.79 5.22
N LEU A 62 -5.32 -1.26 4.92
CA LEU A 62 -4.71 -1.11 3.60
C LEU A 62 -5.20 -2.21 2.64
N GLU A 63 -4.98 -2.02 1.35
CA GLU A 63 -5.40 -2.98 0.31
C GLU A 63 -4.78 -4.37 0.49
N ASP A 64 -3.58 -4.43 1.09
CA ASP A 64 -2.89 -5.68 1.45
C ASP A 64 -3.45 -6.35 2.72
N GLY A 65 -4.47 -5.76 3.35
CA GLY A 65 -5.12 -6.24 4.57
C GLY A 65 -4.40 -5.88 5.88
N THR A 66 -3.27 -5.18 5.82
CA THR A 66 -2.52 -4.71 7.00
C THR A 66 -3.14 -3.44 7.60
N LEU A 67 -2.71 -3.10 8.82
CA LEU A 67 -3.25 -1.98 9.58
C LEU A 67 -2.36 -0.74 9.45
N ALA A 68 -2.98 0.43 9.32
CA ALA A 68 -2.31 1.71 9.23
C ALA A 68 -2.91 2.72 10.21
N PHE A 69 -2.05 3.47 10.87
CA PHE A 69 -2.41 4.68 11.60
C PHE A 69 -1.65 5.83 10.95
N LYS A 70 -2.39 6.82 10.45
CA LYS A 70 -1.81 7.93 9.68
C LYS A 70 -0.89 7.39 8.58
N THR A 71 0.33 7.88 8.46
CA THR A 71 1.29 7.48 7.40
C THR A 71 2.19 6.30 7.77
N SER A 72 1.85 5.59 8.85
CA SER A 72 2.60 4.43 9.33
C SER A 72 1.76 3.16 9.37
N ARG A 73 2.33 2.07 8.87
CA ARG A 73 1.85 0.71 9.11
C ARG A 73 2.15 0.32 10.55
N VAL A 74 1.14 -0.17 11.25
CA VAL A 74 1.16 -0.42 12.70
C VAL A 74 0.70 -1.83 13.02
N LEU A 75 0.99 -2.26 14.25
CA LEU A 75 0.37 -3.42 14.88
C LEU A 75 -0.49 -2.98 16.06
N LEU A 76 -1.45 -3.81 16.45
CA LEU A 76 -2.34 -3.61 17.59
C LEU A 76 -2.11 -4.70 18.65
N TYR A 77 -2.10 -4.32 19.93
CA TYR A 77 -2.11 -5.28 21.04
C TYR A 77 -2.93 -4.74 22.21
N ILE A 78 -3.30 -5.60 23.16
CA ILE A 78 -4.01 -5.20 24.39
C ILE A 78 -2.96 -5.00 25.48
N ARG A 79 -2.84 -3.78 26.01
CA ARG A 79 -1.91 -3.44 27.10
C ARG A 79 -2.44 -3.88 28.46
N ASP A 80 -3.71 -3.64 28.73
CA ASP A 80 -4.32 -3.88 30.04
C ASP A 80 -5.09 -5.21 30.06
N VAL A 81 -4.60 -6.16 30.87
CA VAL A 81 -5.10 -7.53 30.93
C VAL A 81 -5.53 -7.85 32.35
N ALA A 82 -6.79 -8.25 32.52
CA ALA A 82 -7.29 -8.74 33.81
C ALA A 82 -6.89 -10.20 34.02
N ASP A 83 -6.24 -10.51 35.14
CA ASP A 83 -5.92 -11.86 35.57
C ASP A 83 -6.98 -12.37 36.55
N TYR A 84 -7.81 -13.31 36.06
CA TYR A 84 -8.87 -13.95 36.85
C TYR A 84 -8.42 -15.29 37.48
N GLY A 85 -7.12 -15.59 37.52
CA GLY A 85 -6.58 -16.77 38.21
C GLY A 85 -6.71 -18.11 37.46
N HIS A 86 -7.15 -18.09 36.20
CA HIS A 86 -7.35 -19.29 35.36
C HIS A 86 -6.19 -19.58 34.39
N GLY A 87 -4.96 -19.19 34.75
CA GLY A 87 -3.74 -19.41 33.97
C GLY A 87 -3.26 -18.17 33.21
N GLN A 88 -2.00 -18.20 32.76
CA GLN A 88 -1.32 -17.09 32.07
C GLN A 88 -1.98 -16.78 30.71
N PHE A 89 -3.04 -15.97 30.72
CA PHE A 89 -3.60 -15.40 29.50
C PHE A 89 -2.63 -14.35 28.97
N GLN A 90 -1.89 -14.69 27.92
CA GLN A 90 -1.03 -13.74 27.23
C GLN A 90 -1.73 -13.24 25.96
N PRO A 91 -1.98 -11.91 25.84
CA PRO A 91 -2.59 -11.37 24.65
C PRO A 91 -1.70 -11.59 23.42
N ARG A 92 -2.32 -11.58 22.24
CA ARG A 92 -1.61 -11.61 20.96
C ARG A 92 -1.61 -10.23 20.34
N TYR A 93 -0.60 -9.93 19.54
CA TYR A 93 -0.64 -8.75 18.69
C TYR A 93 -1.21 -9.08 17.31
N HIS A 94 -1.73 -8.04 16.65
CA HIS A 94 -2.42 -8.10 15.39
C HIS A 94 -1.75 -7.17 14.38
N VAL A 95 -1.49 -7.68 13.18
CA VAL A 95 -0.82 -6.95 12.09
C VAL A 95 -1.73 -6.73 10.87
N ALA A 96 -2.95 -7.26 10.93
CA ALA A 96 -3.93 -7.25 9.86
C ALA A 96 -5.36 -7.25 10.42
N GLU A 97 -6.32 -6.80 9.62
CA GLU A 97 -7.74 -6.89 9.95
C GLU A 97 -8.22 -8.35 9.88
N CYS A 98 -8.08 -9.06 10.99
CA CYS A 98 -8.44 -10.46 11.10
C CYS A 98 -9.80 -10.66 11.78
N ALA A 99 -10.32 -11.88 11.70
CA ALA A 99 -11.59 -12.26 12.31
C ALA A 99 -11.69 -11.91 13.82
N THR A 100 -10.58 -11.99 14.56
CA THR A 100 -10.56 -11.59 15.98
C THR A 100 -10.78 -10.09 16.16
N LEU A 101 -10.14 -9.26 15.34
CA LEU A 101 -10.35 -7.81 15.43
C LEU A 101 -11.79 -7.48 15.06
N LEU A 102 -12.32 -8.03 13.97
CA LEU A 102 -13.72 -7.85 13.57
C LEU A 102 -14.69 -8.22 14.71
N GLN A 103 -14.48 -9.37 15.35
CA GLN A 103 -15.30 -9.78 16.51
C GLN A 103 -15.17 -8.82 17.71
N MET A 104 -13.98 -8.25 17.95
CA MET A 104 -13.78 -7.26 19.02
C MET A 104 -14.42 -5.91 18.68
N LYS A 105 -14.47 -5.54 17.38
CA LYS A 105 -15.21 -4.38 16.88
C LYS A 105 -16.71 -4.54 17.14
N GLU A 106 -17.29 -5.67 16.73
CA GLU A 106 -18.71 -6.00 16.94
C GLU A 106 -19.11 -5.97 18.43
N LYS A 107 -18.23 -6.48 19.30
CA LYS A 107 -18.45 -6.51 20.75
C LYS A 107 -18.22 -5.16 21.44
N LYS A 108 -17.88 -4.09 20.70
CA LYS A 108 -17.52 -2.75 21.23
C LYS A 108 -16.38 -2.80 22.26
N LYS A 109 -15.44 -3.75 22.10
CA LYS A 109 -14.28 -3.95 23.00
C LYS A 109 -12.96 -3.48 22.39
N PHE A 110 -13.02 -2.71 21.30
CA PHE A 110 -11.85 -2.26 20.55
C PHE A 110 -11.05 -1.15 21.26
N ASN A 111 -11.68 -0.36 22.13
CA ASN A 111 -11.03 0.76 22.84
C ASN A 111 -9.92 0.33 23.82
N ARG A 112 -9.61 -0.97 23.90
CA ARG A 112 -8.55 -1.54 24.75
C ARG A 112 -7.27 -1.84 23.97
N TYR A 113 -7.25 -1.55 22.67
CA TYR A 113 -6.09 -1.79 21.81
C TYR A 113 -5.18 -0.57 21.77
N VAL A 114 -3.89 -0.85 21.74
CA VAL A 114 -2.79 0.11 21.63
C VAL A 114 -2.06 -0.14 20.31
N VAL A 115 -1.70 0.91 19.58
CA VAL A 115 -0.86 0.82 18.38
C VAL A 115 0.63 0.88 18.71
N SER A 116 1.43 0.21 17.89
CA SER A 116 2.89 0.28 17.94
C SER A 116 3.51 0.03 16.56
N THR A 117 4.74 0.50 16.36
CA THR A 117 5.59 0.19 15.20
C THR A 117 6.84 -0.60 15.60
N ARG A 118 6.88 -1.14 16.82
CA ARG A 118 8.03 -1.92 17.32
C ARG A 118 8.24 -3.20 16.53
N THR A 119 9.51 -3.56 16.37
CA THR A 119 9.94 -4.74 15.61
C THR A 119 10.56 -5.84 16.49
N ASP A 120 10.76 -5.57 17.78
CA ASP A 120 11.45 -6.48 18.71
C ASP A 120 10.53 -7.47 19.42
N GLY A 121 9.21 -7.39 19.21
CA GLY A 121 8.22 -8.32 19.78
C GLY A 121 7.97 -8.16 21.29
N ARG A 122 8.53 -7.12 21.92
CA ARG A 122 8.40 -6.85 23.35
C ARG A 122 7.48 -5.67 23.60
N PHE A 123 6.52 -5.85 24.50
CA PHE A 123 5.46 -4.87 24.78
C PHE A 123 5.21 -4.74 26.26
N THR A 124 4.92 -3.52 26.73
CA THR A 124 4.50 -3.28 28.10
C THR A 124 3.09 -3.84 28.30
N LEU A 125 2.89 -4.69 29.30
CA LEU A 125 1.55 -5.12 29.74
C LEU A 125 1.31 -4.66 31.17
N ASN A 126 0.06 -4.31 31.45
CA ASN A 126 -0.46 -4.07 32.79
C ASN A 126 -1.37 -5.24 33.17
N VAL A 127 -0.87 -6.13 34.03
CA VAL A 127 -1.62 -7.27 34.54
C VAL A 127 -2.35 -6.86 35.82
N ILE A 128 -3.68 -6.82 35.75
CA ILE A 128 -4.54 -6.37 36.84
C ILE A 128 -5.06 -7.60 37.59
N LYS A 129 -4.61 -7.78 38.83
CA LYS A 129 -5.04 -8.89 39.71
C LYS A 129 -5.73 -8.31 40.94
N SER A 130 -7.05 -8.49 41.00
CA SER A 130 -7.95 -7.91 42.01
C SER A 130 -7.82 -6.38 42.10
N SER A 131 -6.83 -5.88 42.83
CA SER A 131 -6.56 -4.47 43.12
C SER A 131 -5.08 -4.07 42.99
N GLN A 132 -4.21 -5.00 42.57
CA GLN A 132 -2.82 -4.73 42.26
C GLN A 132 -2.59 -4.79 40.75
N THR A 133 -1.89 -3.79 40.23
CA THR A 133 -1.49 -3.75 38.82
C THR A 133 0.01 -4.00 38.73
N HIS A 134 0.40 -5.05 38.01
CA HIS A 134 1.79 -5.35 37.74
C HIS A 134 2.11 -4.98 36.30
N THR A 135 2.96 -3.97 36.13
CA THR A 135 3.46 -3.56 34.82
C THR A 135 4.77 -4.27 34.51
N GLY A 136 4.87 -4.87 33.32
CA GLY A 136 6.06 -5.60 32.90
C GLY A 136 6.23 -5.62 31.39
N LEU A 137 7.46 -5.90 30.93
CA LEU A 137 7.76 -6.08 29.52
C LEU A 137 7.61 -7.55 29.15
N HIS A 138 6.79 -7.86 28.14
CA HIS A 138 6.45 -9.23 27.75
C HIS A 138 6.68 -9.47 26.26
N ASN A 139 7.12 -10.68 25.92
CA ASN A 139 7.18 -11.17 24.54
C ASN A 139 5.78 -11.62 24.12
N LEU A 140 5.14 -10.90 23.21
CA LEU A 140 3.84 -11.30 22.66
C LEU A 140 4.02 -12.12 21.39
N SER A 141 3.05 -12.98 21.10
CA SER A 141 3.02 -13.75 19.85
C SER A 141 2.03 -13.14 18.86
N VAL A 142 2.30 -13.32 17.57
CA VAL A 142 1.37 -12.89 16.51
C VAL A 142 0.05 -13.66 16.57
N CYS A 143 -1.04 -12.99 16.23
CA CYS A 143 -2.35 -13.59 16.04
C CYS A 143 -2.36 -14.51 14.82
N GLN A 144 -2.73 -15.78 15.01
CA GLN A 144 -2.85 -16.74 13.92
C GLN A 144 -3.86 -16.29 12.86
N ASN A 145 -4.96 -15.65 13.26
CA ASN A 145 -5.96 -15.15 12.31
C ASN A 145 -5.39 -14.03 11.42
N CYS A 146 -4.40 -13.26 11.89
CA CYS A 146 -3.71 -12.30 11.03
C CYS A 146 -2.82 -13.03 10.00
N LEU A 147 -2.09 -14.06 10.43
CA LEU A 147 -1.26 -14.86 9.52
C LEU A 147 -2.09 -15.56 8.43
N ASP A 148 -3.26 -16.08 8.80
CA ASP A 148 -4.19 -16.71 7.87
C ASP A 148 -4.79 -15.70 6.88
N LYS A 149 -5.23 -14.54 7.39
CA LYS A 149 -5.77 -13.44 6.56
C LYS A 149 -4.77 -12.97 5.50
N LEU A 150 -3.51 -12.83 5.88
CA LEU A 150 -2.43 -12.39 4.99
C LEU A 150 -1.84 -13.52 4.15
N ARG A 151 -2.20 -14.79 4.41
CA ARG A 151 -1.51 -15.97 3.89
C ARG A 151 0.02 -15.88 4.06
N PHE A 152 0.45 -15.27 5.16
CA PHE A 152 1.86 -14.90 5.37
C PHE A 152 2.73 -16.16 5.39
N HIS A 153 3.71 -16.23 4.47
CA HIS A 153 4.54 -17.42 4.26
C HIS A 153 3.72 -18.72 4.09
N GLY A 154 2.55 -18.64 3.46
CA GLY A 154 1.64 -19.77 3.25
C GLY A 154 0.97 -20.28 4.52
N PHE A 155 0.89 -19.47 5.59
CA PHE A 155 0.13 -19.84 6.78
C PHE A 155 -1.35 -20.01 6.45
N ALA A 156 -1.94 -21.10 6.95
CA ALA A 156 -3.37 -21.35 6.87
C ALA A 156 -3.86 -22.03 8.15
N MET A 157 -5.10 -21.73 8.55
CA MET A 157 -5.76 -22.40 9.69
C MET A 157 -5.94 -23.91 9.50
N GLN A 158 -5.99 -24.35 8.24
CA GLN A 158 -6.07 -25.76 7.83
C GLN A 158 -4.80 -26.56 8.21
N LEU A 159 -3.68 -25.89 8.51
CA LEU A 159 -2.44 -26.56 8.90
C LEU A 159 -2.57 -27.24 10.27
N SER A 160 -1.76 -28.29 10.48
CA SER A 160 -1.72 -28.99 11.76
C SER A 160 -1.39 -28.05 12.92
N SER A 161 -1.88 -28.37 14.12
CA SER A 161 -1.64 -27.54 15.31
C SER A 161 -0.14 -27.33 15.59
N ALA A 162 0.66 -28.38 15.40
CA ALA A 162 2.11 -28.32 15.55
C ALA A 162 2.76 -27.34 14.54
N GLU A 163 2.32 -27.40 13.27
CA GLU A 163 2.83 -26.52 12.23
C GLU A 163 2.44 -25.06 12.49
N ARG A 164 1.20 -24.81 12.89
CA ARG A 164 0.74 -23.46 13.26
C ARG A 164 1.55 -22.89 14.43
N LYS A 165 1.78 -23.69 15.47
CA LYS A 165 2.60 -23.28 16.62
C LYS A 165 4.03 -22.94 16.18
N ARG A 166 4.67 -23.79 15.37
CA ARG A 166 6.00 -23.55 14.82
C ARG A 166 6.08 -22.22 14.07
N ARG A 167 5.12 -21.96 13.18
CA ARG A 167 5.09 -20.71 12.38
C ARG A 167 4.86 -19.47 13.22
N VAL A 168 4.02 -19.55 14.26
CA VAL A 168 3.81 -18.44 15.20
C VAL A 168 5.07 -18.16 16.02
N THR A 169 5.74 -19.21 16.52
CA THR A 169 6.99 -19.05 17.29
C THR A 169 8.12 -18.46 16.44
N ASN A 170 8.20 -18.86 15.17
CA ASN A 170 9.24 -18.39 14.25
C ASN A 170 8.90 -17.06 13.57
N PHE A 171 7.74 -16.47 13.86
CA PHE A 171 7.36 -15.20 13.27
C PHE A 171 8.19 -14.06 13.87
N LEU A 172 8.82 -13.26 12.99
CA LEU A 172 9.61 -12.09 13.37
C LEU A 172 8.97 -10.83 12.80
N LEU A 173 8.71 -9.84 13.66
CA LEU A 173 8.18 -8.55 13.23
C LEU A 173 9.13 -7.83 12.27
N SER A 174 10.44 -7.97 12.44
CA SER A 174 11.43 -7.46 11.48
C SER A 174 11.20 -7.99 10.06
N LYS A 175 10.98 -9.31 9.90
CA LYS A 175 10.66 -9.92 8.61
C LYS A 175 9.31 -9.50 8.06
N PHE A 176 8.33 -9.30 8.93
CA PHE A 176 7.06 -8.73 8.54
C PHE A 176 7.22 -7.32 7.97
N PHE A 177 7.95 -6.43 8.67
CA PHE A 177 8.14 -5.05 8.21
C PHE A 177 9.15 -4.90 7.06
N GLU A 178 9.98 -5.91 6.77
CA GLU A 178 10.74 -6.00 5.51
C GLU A 178 9.80 -6.18 4.32
N GLN A 179 8.78 -7.03 4.44
CA GLN A 179 7.77 -7.25 3.38
C GLN A 179 6.71 -6.14 3.34
N TYR A 180 6.37 -5.58 4.50
CA TYR A 180 5.35 -4.54 4.67
C TYR A 180 5.95 -3.33 5.39
N PRO A 181 6.63 -2.40 4.69
CA PRO A 181 7.36 -1.30 5.30
C PRO A 181 6.53 -0.47 6.29
N VAL A 182 7.15 -0.04 7.40
CA VAL A 182 6.48 0.82 8.40
C VAL A 182 6.04 2.15 7.77
N SER A 183 6.91 2.80 7.01
CA SER A 183 6.56 4.06 6.36
C SER A 183 5.77 3.81 5.08
N LEU A 184 4.56 4.37 5.00
CA LEU A 184 3.73 4.34 3.79
C LEU A 184 4.17 5.38 2.75
N HIS A 185 5.11 6.26 3.10
CA HIS A 185 5.69 7.23 2.17
C HIS A 185 6.84 6.65 1.33
N LEU A 186 7.37 5.47 1.70
CA LEU A 186 8.49 4.85 1.00
C LEU A 186 8.00 3.93 -0.12
N GLN A 187 7.33 4.48 -1.15
CA GLN A 187 7.47 3.89 -2.47
C GLN A 187 8.81 4.36 -3.02
N LYS A 188 9.90 3.66 -2.66
CA LYS A 188 11.13 3.80 -3.43
C LYS A 188 10.78 3.38 -4.87
N PRO A 189 11.05 4.21 -5.89
CA PRO A 189 10.91 3.75 -7.26
C PRO A 189 11.75 2.48 -7.40
N ARG A 190 11.19 1.48 -8.09
CA ARG A 190 11.82 0.17 -8.30
C ARG A 190 13.19 0.27 -8.95
N PHE A 191 13.45 1.42 -9.58
CA PHE A 191 14.67 1.76 -10.25
C PHE A 191 15.18 3.13 -9.78
N ASP A 192 16.51 3.27 -9.75
CA ASP A 192 17.23 4.53 -9.58
C ASP A 192 17.75 5.03 -10.94
N GLU A 193 18.50 6.11 -10.93
CA GLU A 193 19.06 6.72 -12.14
C GLU A 193 19.98 5.76 -12.92
N ASP A 194 20.64 4.83 -12.25
CA ASP A 194 21.64 3.93 -12.84
C ASP A 194 21.03 2.66 -13.42
N ASN A 195 19.88 2.21 -12.92
CA ASN A 195 19.26 0.92 -13.30
C ASN A 195 17.86 1.00 -13.92
N ALA A 196 17.32 2.22 -14.13
CA ALA A 196 16.03 2.38 -14.79
C ALA A 196 16.07 1.91 -16.27
N PRO A 197 15.27 0.89 -16.65
CA PRO A 197 15.16 0.51 -18.05
C PRO A 197 14.54 1.66 -18.85
N ARG A 198 15.06 1.90 -20.06
CA ARG A 198 14.46 2.85 -20.98
C ARG A 198 13.00 2.46 -21.21
N ASN A 199 12.08 3.42 -21.10
CA ASN A 199 10.65 3.18 -21.29
C ASN A 199 10.27 3.06 -22.79
N ASN A 200 10.88 2.08 -23.45
CA ASN A 200 10.65 1.71 -24.84
C ASN A 200 9.92 0.37 -24.89
N TYR A 201 9.23 0.11 -26.00
CA TYR A 201 8.72 -1.24 -26.27
C TYR A 201 9.91 -2.19 -26.46
N THR A 202 9.75 -3.43 -25.99
CA THR A 202 10.68 -4.51 -26.29
C THR A 202 10.58 -4.91 -27.77
N ASP A 203 11.65 -5.48 -28.33
CA ASP A 203 11.70 -5.88 -29.74
C ASP A 203 10.61 -6.92 -30.10
N ASP A 204 10.20 -7.74 -29.13
CA ASP A 204 9.16 -8.77 -29.28
C ASP A 204 7.72 -8.26 -29.03
N PHE A 205 7.55 -6.98 -28.64
CA PHE A 205 6.23 -6.44 -28.30
C PHE A 205 5.21 -6.56 -29.44
N GLY A 206 5.65 -6.48 -30.70
CA GLY A 206 4.78 -6.69 -31.86
C GLY A 206 4.15 -8.09 -31.87
N GLN A 207 4.91 -9.13 -31.51
CA GLN A 207 4.44 -10.51 -31.42
C GLN A 207 3.52 -10.72 -30.21
N ILE A 208 3.87 -10.12 -29.07
CA ILE A 208 3.07 -10.15 -27.84
C ILE A 208 1.70 -9.50 -28.08
N SER A 209 1.69 -8.30 -28.67
CA SER A 209 0.49 -7.56 -29.01
C SER A 209 -0.41 -8.33 -29.97
N GLN A 210 0.17 -8.95 -31.00
CA GLN A 210 -0.57 -9.80 -31.92
C GLN A 210 -1.19 -11.01 -31.23
N THR A 211 -0.42 -11.70 -30.38
CA THR A 211 -0.89 -12.88 -29.64
C THR A 211 -2.05 -12.54 -28.71
N LEU A 212 -1.99 -11.40 -28.01
CA LEU A 212 -3.06 -10.95 -27.12
C LEU A 212 -4.34 -10.58 -27.87
N ARG A 213 -4.22 -9.90 -29.02
CA ARG A 213 -5.37 -9.56 -29.88
C ARG A 213 -6.05 -10.82 -30.45
N VAL A 214 -5.27 -11.83 -30.80
CA VAL A 214 -5.83 -13.14 -31.23
C VAL A 214 -6.50 -13.86 -30.05
N LYS A 215 -5.85 -13.93 -28.88
CA LYS A 215 -6.41 -14.61 -27.68
C LYS A 215 -7.70 -13.97 -27.16
N SER A 216 -7.84 -12.66 -27.29
CA SER A 216 -9.07 -11.93 -26.94
C SER A 216 -10.19 -12.09 -27.98
N GLY A 217 -9.96 -12.82 -29.07
CA GLY A 217 -10.93 -12.95 -30.17
C GLY A 217 -11.18 -11.61 -30.86
N TRP A 218 -10.20 -10.71 -30.86
CA TRP A 218 -10.31 -9.34 -31.36
C TRP A 218 -11.39 -8.49 -30.67
N ARG A 219 -11.71 -8.79 -29.42
CA ARG A 219 -12.70 -8.04 -28.62
C ARG A 219 -12.03 -7.08 -27.66
N CYS A 220 -12.60 -5.88 -27.55
CA CYS A 220 -12.20 -4.93 -26.53
C CYS A 220 -12.62 -5.44 -25.14
N ILE A 221 -11.73 -5.41 -24.15
CA ILE A 221 -12.06 -5.87 -22.80
C ILE A 221 -13.06 -4.94 -22.07
N ASP A 222 -13.04 -3.63 -22.36
CA ASP A 222 -13.89 -2.65 -21.67
C ASP A 222 -15.32 -2.60 -22.23
N CYS A 223 -15.48 -2.58 -23.56
CA CYS A 223 -16.79 -2.41 -24.20
C CYS A 223 -17.27 -3.62 -25.00
N ASN A 224 -16.48 -4.70 -25.05
CA ASN A 224 -16.78 -5.95 -25.74
C ASN A 224 -17.05 -5.83 -27.26
N ILE A 225 -16.77 -4.68 -27.88
CA ILE A 225 -16.91 -4.51 -29.33
C ILE A 225 -16.02 -5.52 -30.06
N ASN A 226 -16.59 -6.19 -31.05
CA ASN A 226 -15.90 -7.17 -31.87
C ASN A 226 -15.23 -6.49 -33.07
N LEU A 227 -13.89 -6.57 -33.14
CA LEU A 227 -13.08 -6.02 -34.23
C LEU A 227 -12.38 -7.11 -35.03
N SER A 228 -12.98 -8.31 -35.13
CA SER A 228 -12.40 -9.47 -35.83
C SER A 228 -12.28 -9.27 -37.35
N ASP A 229 -13.09 -8.38 -37.93
CA ASP A 229 -13.02 -8.01 -39.34
C ASP A 229 -11.65 -7.40 -39.66
N PRO A 230 -10.91 -7.89 -40.67
CA PRO A 230 -9.61 -7.36 -41.07
C PRO A 230 -9.53 -5.82 -41.19
N ALA A 231 -10.57 -5.15 -41.68
CA ALA A 231 -10.61 -3.68 -41.81
C ALA A 231 -10.70 -2.97 -40.46
N MET A 232 -11.23 -3.65 -39.43
CA MET A 232 -11.47 -3.11 -38.09
C MET A 232 -10.33 -3.40 -37.10
N ARG A 233 -9.48 -4.39 -37.38
CA ARG A 233 -8.36 -4.81 -36.51
C ARG A 233 -7.39 -3.69 -36.16
N GLN A 234 -7.25 -2.70 -37.05
CA GLN A 234 -6.40 -1.53 -36.85
C GLN A 234 -6.84 -0.63 -35.67
N TYR A 235 -8.10 -0.73 -35.24
CA TYR A 235 -8.64 0.03 -34.12
C TYR A 235 -8.52 -0.71 -32.78
N LEU A 236 -7.88 -1.88 -32.74
CA LEU A 236 -7.66 -2.66 -31.53
C LEU A 236 -6.19 -2.55 -31.08
N HIS A 237 -6.00 -1.95 -29.91
CA HIS A 237 -4.71 -1.64 -29.31
C HIS A 237 -4.44 -2.55 -28.11
N VAL A 238 -3.16 -2.62 -27.70
CA VAL A 238 -2.74 -3.20 -26.42
C VAL A 238 -2.17 -2.08 -25.55
N HIS A 239 -2.70 -1.95 -24.34
CA HIS A 239 -2.39 -0.88 -23.38
C HIS A 239 -1.67 -1.46 -22.15
N HIS A 240 -0.55 -0.84 -21.75
CA HIS A 240 0.16 -1.14 -20.50
C HIS A 240 -0.49 -0.36 -19.35
N ARG A 241 -1.11 -1.05 -18.40
CA ARG A 241 -1.84 -0.45 -17.26
C ARG A 241 -0.97 0.48 -16.41
N ASN A 242 0.31 0.14 -16.25
CA ASN A 242 1.27 0.91 -15.47
C ASN A 242 2.09 1.93 -16.28
N ALA A 243 1.78 2.13 -17.57
CA ALA A 243 2.50 2.99 -18.50
C ALA A 243 4.01 2.65 -18.72
N LEU A 244 4.45 1.46 -18.29
CA LEU A 244 5.81 0.95 -18.50
C LEU A 244 5.82 0.03 -19.73
N LYS A 245 6.28 0.56 -20.87
CA LYS A 245 6.29 -0.10 -22.20
C LYS A 245 7.13 -1.37 -22.26
N TRP A 246 8.07 -1.54 -21.34
CA TRP A 246 8.89 -2.75 -21.22
C TRP A 246 8.22 -3.84 -20.37
N ASP A 247 7.19 -3.52 -19.59
CA ASP A 247 6.54 -4.46 -18.67
C ASP A 247 5.44 -5.26 -19.37
N ASN A 248 5.85 -6.32 -20.06
CA ASN A 248 4.96 -7.18 -20.82
C ASN A 248 4.29 -8.30 -19.99
N ASP A 249 4.21 -8.17 -18.65
CA ASP A 249 3.44 -9.12 -17.85
C ASP A 249 1.98 -9.16 -18.37
N PRO A 250 1.41 -10.34 -18.68
CA PRO A 250 0.05 -10.44 -19.21
C PRO A 250 -1.02 -9.76 -18.34
N ARG A 251 -0.79 -9.63 -17.02
CA ARG A 251 -1.70 -8.95 -16.08
C ARG A 251 -1.65 -7.43 -16.20
N ASN A 252 -0.57 -6.90 -16.78
CA ASN A 252 -0.34 -5.49 -17.04
C ASN A 252 -0.87 -5.05 -18.41
N LEU A 253 -1.25 -5.97 -19.30
CA LEU A 253 -1.65 -5.68 -20.67
C LEU A 253 -3.17 -5.79 -20.86
N GLU A 254 -3.77 -4.77 -21.48
CA GLU A 254 -5.20 -4.73 -21.82
C GLU A 254 -5.42 -4.60 -23.32
N VAL A 255 -6.33 -5.40 -23.87
CA VAL A 255 -6.75 -5.28 -25.27
C VAL A 255 -7.96 -4.35 -25.37
N LEU A 256 -7.77 -3.16 -25.95
CA LEU A 256 -8.77 -2.08 -25.96
C LEU A 256 -9.03 -1.59 -27.37
N CYS A 257 -10.27 -1.21 -27.68
CA CYS A 257 -10.53 -0.43 -28.87
C CYS A 257 -9.95 0.98 -28.69
N ILE A 258 -9.65 1.66 -29.81
CA ILE A 258 -9.04 3.00 -29.80
C ILE A 258 -9.86 4.01 -28.98
N ARG A 259 -11.20 3.85 -28.92
CA ARG A 259 -12.08 4.67 -28.08
C ARG A 259 -11.84 4.46 -26.59
N CYS A 260 -11.87 3.21 -26.12
CA CYS A 260 -11.66 2.90 -24.70
C CYS A 260 -10.22 3.18 -24.28
N HIS A 261 -9.24 2.96 -25.17
CA HIS A 261 -7.84 3.30 -24.92
C HIS A 261 -7.67 4.82 -24.72
N ALA A 262 -8.25 5.65 -25.59
CA ALA A 262 -8.18 7.11 -25.46
C ALA A 262 -8.86 7.67 -24.20
N ASN A 263 -9.69 6.87 -23.53
CA ASN A 263 -10.36 7.22 -22.29
C ASN A 263 -9.63 6.70 -21.04
N LYS A 264 -8.52 5.98 -21.19
CA LYS A 264 -7.65 5.63 -20.05
C LYS A 264 -6.93 6.89 -19.55
N PRO A 265 -6.59 6.97 -18.24
CA PRO A 265 -5.83 8.09 -17.67
C PRO A 265 -4.57 8.37 -18.49
N ASP A 266 -4.25 9.65 -18.73
CA ASP A 266 -3.07 10.13 -19.48
C ASP A 266 -2.97 9.70 -20.96
N HIS A 267 -4.03 9.10 -21.53
CA HIS A 267 -4.08 8.66 -22.94
C HIS A 267 -4.95 9.55 -23.83
N SER A 268 -5.26 10.78 -23.41
CA SER A 268 -6.06 11.75 -24.16
C SER A 268 -5.45 12.14 -25.51
N HIS A 269 -4.13 12.06 -25.64
CA HIS A 269 -3.38 12.33 -26.87
C HIS A 269 -3.77 11.41 -28.03
N ILE A 270 -4.32 10.21 -27.76
CA ILE A 270 -4.84 9.30 -28.79
C ILE A 270 -5.97 9.94 -29.58
N LYS A 271 -6.71 10.90 -29.00
CA LYS A 271 -7.78 11.64 -29.68
C LYS A 271 -7.26 12.54 -30.81
N ASN A 272 -5.94 12.79 -30.88
CA ASN A 272 -5.32 13.52 -31.97
C ASN A 272 -5.05 12.64 -33.20
N ASP A 273 -5.17 11.32 -33.08
CA ASP A 273 -5.02 10.38 -34.19
C ASP A 273 -6.27 10.40 -35.07
N ALA A 274 -6.11 10.56 -36.38
CA ALA A 274 -7.22 10.57 -37.34
C ALA A 274 -8.07 9.27 -37.28
N ARG A 275 -7.45 8.14 -36.92
CA ARG A 275 -8.12 6.84 -36.76
C ARG A 275 -9.13 6.84 -35.63
N TYR A 276 -8.96 7.69 -34.61
CA TYR A 276 -9.92 7.82 -33.52
C TYR A 276 -11.28 8.31 -34.04
N TYR A 277 -11.29 9.42 -34.78
CA TYR A 277 -12.52 9.97 -35.35
C TYR A 277 -13.10 9.08 -36.45
N GLN A 278 -12.27 8.41 -37.24
CA GLN A 278 -12.74 7.42 -38.21
C GLN A 278 -13.48 6.27 -37.52
N PHE A 279 -12.92 5.74 -36.42
CA PHE A 279 -13.55 4.70 -35.63
C PHE A 279 -14.90 5.15 -35.04
N LEU A 280 -14.98 6.38 -34.51
CA LEU A 280 -16.23 6.95 -33.99
C LEU A 280 -17.32 7.04 -35.06
N ARG A 281 -16.98 7.47 -36.29
CA ARG A 281 -17.96 7.50 -37.40
C ARG A 281 -18.50 6.12 -37.75
N ILE A 282 -17.60 5.12 -37.85
CA ILE A 282 -17.99 3.75 -38.20
C ILE A 282 -18.96 3.16 -37.16
N ILE A 283 -18.68 3.38 -35.86
CA ILE A 283 -19.54 2.86 -34.78
C ILE A 283 -20.86 3.63 -34.66
N ASP A 284 -20.90 4.92 -34.97
CA ASP A 284 -22.13 5.72 -34.95
C ASP A 284 -23.03 5.35 -36.15
N GLU A 285 -22.47 5.20 -37.35
CA GLU A 285 -23.20 4.77 -38.55
C GLU A 285 -23.80 3.36 -38.38
N THR A 286 -23.08 2.43 -37.76
CA THR A 286 -23.58 1.07 -37.49
C THR A 286 -24.64 1.02 -36.39
N ALA A 287 -24.63 1.94 -35.42
CA ALA A 287 -25.70 2.07 -34.44
C ALA A 287 -26.99 2.62 -35.07
N THR A 288 -26.87 3.55 -36.01
CA THR A 288 -28.02 4.22 -36.66
C THR A 288 -28.80 3.27 -37.58
N VAL A 289 -28.11 2.33 -38.25
CA VAL A 289 -28.73 1.35 -39.15
C VAL A 289 -29.59 0.32 -38.39
N LEU A 290 -29.25 0.00 -37.14
CA LEU A 290 -30.01 -0.96 -36.32
C LEU A 290 -31.32 -0.38 -35.76
N ASP A 291 -31.38 0.93 -35.48
CA ASP A 291 -32.59 1.60 -35.00
C ASP A 291 -33.60 1.93 -36.12
N SER A 292 -33.14 2.09 -37.36
CA SER A 292 -34.01 2.37 -38.52
C SER A 292 -34.67 1.13 -39.16
N GLY A 293 -34.38 -0.07 -38.64
CA GLY A 293 -34.86 -1.35 -39.16
C GLY A 293 -35.83 -2.11 -38.25
N SER A 294 -36.42 -1.44 -37.25
CA SER A 294 -37.43 -2.00 -36.33
C SER A 294 -38.85 -1.67 -36.76
#